data_AF-A0A026VS08-F1
#
_entry.id   AF-A0A026VS08-F1
#
_cell.length_a   1.000
_cell.length_b   1.000
_cell.length_c   1.000
_cell.angle_alpha   90.00
_cell.angle_beta   90.00
_cell.angle_gamma   90.00
#
_symmetry.space_group_name_H-M   'P 1'
#
loop_
_entity.id
_entity.type
_entity.pdbx_description
1 polymer ?
#
loop_
_entity_poly.entity_id
_entity_poly.type
_entity_poly.pdbx_seq_one_letter_code
_entity_poly.pdbx_strand_id
1 'polypeptide(L)'
;MPRQLAYGATITLKNHRTGGGYLHSHWHLYPEGVGARQQQITTYSHKDDNNLWLVKKFDTDAIPAEPELVRHGDLVRLEHTITRRNLHSHKEIAPISKKHYQVTGYG
;
A
#
# COMPACT_ATOMS: atom_id res chain seq x y z
N MET A 1 -8.36 -16.92 7.11
CA MET A 1 -8.10 -15.97 6.00
C MET A 1 -9.23 -16.13 5.00
N PRO A 2 -9.90 -15.05 4.56
CA PRO A 2 -10.94 -15.16 3.54
C PRO A 2 -10.32 -15.74 2.26
N ARG A 3 -11.01 -16.70 1.62
CA ARG A 3 -10.53 -17.34 0.38
C ARG A 3 -10.61 -16.41 -0.84
N GLN A 4 -11.37 -15.33 -0.72
CA GLN A 4 -11.69 -14.42 -1.82
C GLN A 4 -11.53 -12.97 -1.32
N LEU A 5 -11.05 -12.10 -2.21
CA LEU A 5 -10.89 -10.67 -1.98
C LEU A 5 -11.91 -9.94 -2.84
N ALA A 6 -12.59 -8.94 -2.30
CA ALA A 6 -13.51 -8.07 -3.04
C ALA A 6 -12.94 -6.64 -3.15
N TYR A 7 -13.30 -5.94 -4.22
CA TYR A 7 -13.12 -4.49 -4.28
C TYR A 7 -13.92 -3.82 -3.15
N GLY A 8 -13.38 -2.75 -2.57
CA GLY A 8 -13.93 -2.09 -1.39
C GLY A 8 -13.55 -2.75 -0.06
N ALA A 9 -12.86 -3.89 -0.07
CA ALA A 9 -12.39 -4.53 1.16
C ALA A 9 -11.23 -3.74 1.78
N THR A 10 -11.26 -3.62 3.12
CA THR A 10 -10.11 -3.16 3.91
C THR A 10 -9.32 -4.36 4.40
N ILE A 11 -8.03 -4.38 4.10
CA ILE A 11 -7.13 -5.52 4.38
C ILE A 11 -5.85 -5.08 5.09
N THR A 12 -5.18 -6.03 5.72
CA THR A 12 -3.76 -5.92 6.06
C THR A 12 -2.98 -6.88 5.16
N LEU A 13 -1.79 -6.48 4.70
CA LEU A 13 -0.94 -7.31 3.84
C LEU A 13 0.35 -7.66 4.59
N LYS A 14 0.59 -8.94 4.87
CA LYS A 14 1.80 -9.39 5.58
C LYS A 14 2.79 -10.04 4.63
N ASN A 15 4.06 -9.66 4.72
CA ASN A 15 5.12 -10.38 4.02
C ASN A 15 5.25 -11.81 4.58
N HIS A 16 5.23 -12.83 3.71
CA HIS A 16 5.25 -14.24 4.13
C HIS A 16 6.63 -14.74 4.60
N ARG A 17 7.73 -14.01 4.31
CA ARG A 17 9.06 -14.43 4.78
C ARG A 17 9.17 -14.36 6.29
N THR A 18 10.05 -15.17 6.87
CA THR A 18 10.36 -15.16 8.31
C THR A 18 10.75 -13.75 8.75
N GLY A 19 10.11 -13.25 9.80
CA GLY A 19 10.29 -11.87 10.28
C GLY A 19 9.59 -10.78 9.45
N GLY A 20 8.76 -11.16 8.48
CA GLY A 20 8.02 -10.22 7.65
C GLY A 20 6.95 -9.41 8.43
N GLY A 21 6.96 -8.09 8.23
CA GLY A 21 5.95 -7.18 8.77
C GLY A 21 4.74 -7.00 7.86
N TYR A 22 3.73 -6.29 8.38
CA TYR A 22 2.58 -5.80 7.63
C TYR A 22 2.96 -4.55 6.83
N LEU A 23 2.46 -4.43 5.59
CA LEU A 23 2.55 -3.20 4.81
C LEU A 23 1.94 -2.05 5.63
N HIS A 24 2.71 -0.97 5.80
CA HIS A 24 2.41 0.08 6.76
C HIS A 24 2.72 1.46 6.18
N SER A 25 2.01 2.48 6.63
CA SER A 25 2.25 3.89 6.28
C SER A 25 1.85 4.82 7.41
N HIS A 26 2.37 6.04 7.42
CA HIS A 26 2.07 7.05 8.43
C HIS A 26 2.30 8.46 7.88
N TRP A 27 1.94 9.52 8.60
CA TRP A 27 2.01 10.90 8.10
C TRP A 27 3.42 11.42 7.77
N HIS A 28 4.48 10.79 8.27
CA HIS A 28 5.86 11.19 7.97
C HIS A 28 6.24 11.00 6.50
N LEU A 29 6.96 11.98 5.96
CA LEU A 29 7.53 11.96 4.62
C LEU A 29 8.96 11.41 4.63
N TYR A 30 9.45 10.92 3.49
CA TYR A 30 10.89 10.72 3.35
C TYR A 30 11.64 12.05 3.55
N PRO A 31 12.83 12.02 4.19
CA PRO A 31 13.59 13.23 4.45
C PRO A 31 14.10 13.86 3.15
N GLU A 32 14.43 15.13 3.22
CA GLU A 32 15.05 15.85 2.11
C GLU A 32 16.36 15.17 1.68
N GLY A 33 16.60 15.11 0.37
CA GLY A 33 17.75 14.42 -0.21
C GLY A 33 17.62 12.91 -0.31
N VAL A 34 16.50 12.31 0.09
CA VAL A 34 16.24 10.86 -0.04
C VAL A 34 15.07 10.61 -0.99
N GLY A 35 15.38 10.59 -2.29
CA GLY A 35 14.39 10.39 -3.36
C GLY A 35 13.31 11.47 -3.36
N ALA A 36 12.09 11.09 -3.75
CA ALA A 36 10.94 11.98 -3.69
C ALA A 36 10.50 12.20 -2.24
N ARG A 37 10.20 13.46 -1.91
CA ARG A 37 9.67 13.88 -0.59
C ARG A 37 8.17 13.57 -0.46
N GLN A 38 7.83 12.29 -0.58
CA GLN A 38 6.47 11.76 -0.47
C GLN A 38 6.31 10.91 0.81
N GLN A 39 5.09 10.47 1.10
CA GLN A 39 4.79 9.72 2.33
C GLN A 39 5.57 8.41 2.39
N GLN A 40 6.08 8.07 3.58
CA GLN A 40 6.84 6.84 3.78
C GLN A 40 5.93 5.62 3.73
N ILE A 41 6.41 4.57 3.05
CA ILE A 41 5.85 3.22 3.13
C ILE A 41 6.89 2.32 3.77
N THR A 42 6.45 1.52 4.74
CA THR A 42 7.31 0.64 5.52
C THR A 42 6.66 -0.72 5.73
N THR A 43 7.32 -1.57 6.52
CA THR A 43 6.68 -2.73 7.13
C THR A 43 6.71 -2.60 8.65
N TYR A 44 5.64 -3.02 9.32
CA TYR A 44 5.53 -2.96 10.78
C TYR A 44 5.14 -4.33 11.37
N SER A 45 5.74 -4.72 12.50
CA SER A 45 5.60 -6.07 13.07
C SER A 45 4.33 -6.27 13.91
N HIS A 46 3.69 -5.19 14.35
CA HIS A 46 2.56 -5.25 15.29
C HIS A 46 1.23 -4.93 14.60
N LYS A 47 0.13 -5.29 15.25
CA LYS A 47 -1.22 -4.87 14.85
C LYS A 47 -1.35 -3.36 15.07
N ASP A 48 -1.76 -2.65 14.03
CA ASP A 48 -1.88 -1.19 14.00
C ASP A 48 -2.90 -0.82 12.92
N ASP A 49 -3.63 0.27 13.11
CA ASP A 49 -4.60 0.77 12.12
C ASP A 49 -3.89 1.35 10.89
N ASN A 50 -2.63 1.78 11.03
CA ASN A 50 -1.74 2.17 9.92
C ASN A 50 -1.31 0.97 9.04
N ASN A 51 -1.74 -0.25 9.36
CA ASN A 51 -1.56 -1.41 8.48
C ASN A 51 -2.76 -1.63 7.53
N LEU A 52 -3.81 -0.80 7.62
CA LEU A 52 -5.07 -1.00 6.89
C LEU A 52 -5.02 -0.33 5.50
N TRP A 53 -5.37 -1.12 4.49
CA TRP A 53 -5.38 -0.72 3.09
C TRP A 53 -6.74 -1.04 2.45
N LEU A 54 -7.33 -0.06 1.80
CA LEU A 54 -8.54 -0.22 1.00
C LEU A 54 -8.17 -0.67 -0.42
N VAL A 55 -8.79 -1.75 -0.88
CA VAL A 55 -8.61 -2.28 -2.23
C VAL A 55 -9.58 -1.61 -3.19
N LYS A 56 -9.07 -0.86 -4.16
CA LYS A 56 -9.85 -0.18 -5.21
C LYS A 56 -9.51 -0.73 -6.59
N LYS A 57 -10.41 -0.49 -7.55
CA LYS A 57 -10.05 -0.59 -8.97
C LYS A 57 -8.96 0.42 -9.31
N PHE A 58 -8.12 0.09 -10.27
CA PHE A 58 -6.96 0.92 -10.63
C PHE A 58 -7.36 2.23 -11.34
N ASP A 59 -8.51 2.25 -12.01
CA ASP A 59 -8.96 3.29 -12.95
C ASP A 59 -10.16 4.11 -12.45
N THR A 60 -10.70 3.79 -11.28
CA THR A 60 -11.85 4.50 -10.69
C THR A 60 -11.80 4.53 -9.18
N ASP A 61 -12.42 5.56 -8.59
CA ASP A 61 -12.67 5.68 -7.15
C ASP A 61 -14.03 5.08 -6.73
N ALA A 62 -14.85 4.67 -7.69
CA ALA A 62 -16.13 4.04 -7.40
C ALA A 62 -15.92 2.67 -6.73
N ILE A 63 -16.57 2.47 -5.59
CA ILE A 63 -16.68 1.15 -4.96
C ILE A 63 -17.95 0.49 -5.53
N PRO A 64 -17.85 -0.75 -6.06
CA PRO A 64 -19.01 -1.49 -6.53
C PRO A 64 -20.09 -1.61 -5.44
N ALA A 65 -21.35 -1.33 -5.80
CA ALA A 65 -22.48 -1.46 -4.88
C ALA A 65 -22.72 -2.93 -4.48
N GLU A 66 -22.49 -3.83 -5.42
CA GLU A 66 -22.52 -5.28 -5.20
C GLU A 66 -21.10 -5.84 -5.05
N PRO A 67 -20.88 -6.89 -4.24
CA PRO A 67 -19.55 -7.49 -4.06
C PRO A 67 -18.94 -7.99 -5.38
N GLU A 68 -17.92 -7.29 -5.86
CA GLU A 68 -17.14 -7.69 -7.02
C GLU A 68 -15.79 -8.25 -6.55
N LEU A 69 -15.48 -9.49 -6.94
CA LEU A 69 -14.26 -10.17 -6.52
C LEU A 69 -13.05 -9.74 -7.37
N VAL A 70 -11.93 -9.50 -6.71
CA VAL A 70 -10.61 -9.31 -7.34
C VAL A 70 -10.15 -10.64 -7.92
N ARG A 71 -9.76 -10.65 -9.20
CA ARG A 71 -9.27 -11.84 -9.89
C ARG A 71 -7.77 -11.74 -10.15
N HIS A 72 -7.15 -12.90 -10.37
CA HIS A 72 -5.75 -12.93 -10.78
C HIS A 72 -5.58 -12.22 -12.13
N GLY A 73 -4.60 -11.32 -12.20
CA GLY A 73 -4.34 -10.49 -13.38
C GLY A 73 -5.00 -9.11 -13.34
N ASP A 74 -5.94 -8.87 -12.43
CA ASP A 74 -6.55 -7.56 -12.27
C ASP A 74 -5.54 -6.52 -11.76
N LEU A 75 -5.63 -5.31 -12.30
CA LEU A 75 -4.94 -4.16 -11.75
C LEU A 75 -5.75 -3.57 -10.60
N VAL A 76 -5.08 -3.33 -9.47
CA VAL A 76 -5.69 -2.76 -8.27
C VAL A 76 -4.92 -1.53 -7.82
N ARG A 77 -5.60 -0.67 -7.07
CA ARG A 77 -5.01 0.43 -6.32
C ARG A 77 -5.21 0.19 -4.83
N LEU A 78 -4.15 0.34 -4.05
CA LEU A 78 -4.18 0.21 -2.60
C LEU A 78 -4.14 1.60 -1.99
N GLU A 79 -5.20 2.01 -1.31
CA GLU A 79 -5.26 3.27 -0.59
C GLU A 79 -5.04 3.01 0.91
N HIS A 80 -4.09 3.72 1.52
CA HIS A 80 -3.89 3.68 2.95
C HIS A 80 -5.09 4.35 3.65
N THR A 81 -5.80 3.63 4.51
CA THR A 81 -7.11 4.10 5.02
C THR A 81 -7.01 5.37 5.86
N ILE A 82 -5.94 5.50 6.64
CA ILE A 82 -5.74 6.63 7.55
C ILE A 82 -5.34 7.90 6.80
N THR A 83 -4.40 7.80 5.86
CA THR A 83 -3.80 8.97 5.19
C THR A 83 -4.41 9.27 3.83
N ARG A 84 -5.23 8.35 3.30
CA ARG A 84 -5.85 8.41 1.96
C ARG A 84 -4.86 8.46 0.80
N ARG A 85 -3.58 8.18 1.06
CA ARG A 85 -2.54 8.10 0.03
C ARG A 85 -2.56 6.72 -0.63
N ASN A 86 -2.32 6.69 -1.93
CA ASN A 86 -2.20 5.45 -2.67
C ASN A 86 -0.78 4.90 -2.57
N LEU A 87 -0.64 3.58 -2.48
CA LEU A 87 0.64 2.92 -2.67
C LEU A 87 1.16 3.27 -4.07
N HIS A 88 2.36 3.84 -4.10
CA HIS A 88 2.95 4.42 -5.29
C HIS A 88 4.43 4.06 -5.40
N SER A 89 4.96 4.07 -6.61
CA SER A 89 6.38 3.93 -6.89
C SER A 89 6.72 4.67 -8.19
N HIS A 90 7.99 5.01 -8.36
CA HIS A 90 8.52 5.81 -9.46
C HIS A 90 10.02 5.54 -9.63
N LYS A 91 10.67 6.16 -10.62
CA LYS A 91 12.07 5.87 -10.98
C LYS A 91 13.14 6.49 -10.05
N GLU A 92 12.77 6.87 -8.84
CA GLU A 92 13.70 7.35 -7.81
C GLU A 92 14.29 6.18 -7.04
N ILE A 93 15.52 6.34 -6.55
CA ILE A 93 16.24 5.29 -5.86
C ILE A 93 15.67 5.08 -4.44
N ALA A 94 15.49 3.83 -4.03
CA ALA A 94 15.06 3.47 -2.69
C ALA A 94 15.99 4.04 -1.59
N PRO A 95 15.47 4.32 -0.39
CA PRO A 95 16.24 4.99 0.67
C PRO A 95 17.49 4.22 1.09
N ILE A 96 17.41 2.88 1.15
CA ILE A 96 18.52 2.01 1.58
C ILE A 96 19.05 1.20 0.40
N SER A 97 18.22 0.37 -0.23
CA SER A 97 18.64 -0.55 -1.29
C SER A 97 18.80 0.15 -2.64
N LYS A 98 19.98 0.72 -2.90
CA LYS A 98 20.25 1.61 -4.06
C LYS A 98 20.02 1.02 -5.47
N LYS A 99 19.73 -0.28 -5.58
CA LYS A 99 19.35 -0.96 -6.84
C LYS A 99 17.83 -1.08 -7.04
N HIS A 100 17.02 -0.58 -6.12
CA HIS A 100 15.56 -0.66 -6.16
C HIS A 100 14.94 0.73 -6.27
N TYR A 101 13.67 0.75 -6.65
CA TYR A 101 12.87 1.97 -6.69
C TYR A 101 12.26 2.30 -5.33
N GLN A 102 12.12 3.60 -5.05
CA GLN A 102 11.41 4.09 -3.89
C GLN A 102 9.92 3.73 -3.97
N VAL A 103 9.35 3.32 -2.85
CA VAL A 103 7.92 3.07 -2.68
C VAL A 103 7.40 4.10 -1.67
N THR A 104 6.31 4.78 -2.03
CA THR A 104 5.79 5.93 -1.29
C THR A 104 4.27 5.89 -1.22
N GLY A 105 3.69 6.71 -0.35
CA GLY A 105 2.27 7.08 -0.41
C GLY A 105 2.11 8.38 -1.20
N TYR A 106 1.27 8.37 -2.24
CA TYR A 106 1.02 9.54 -3.07
C TYR A 106 -0.40 9.59 -3.66
N GLY A 107 -0.83 10.77 -4.10
CA GLY A 107 -2.22 11.06 -4.50
C GLY A 107 -3.08 11.48 -3.33
#